data_AF-A0A1T2YDE8-F1
#
_entry.id   AF-A0A1T2YDE8-F1
#
_cell.length_a   1.000
_cell.length_b   1.000
_cell.length_c   1.000
_cell.angle_alpha   90.00
_cell.angle_beta   90.00
_cell.angle_gamma   90.00
#
_symmetry.space_group_name_H-M   'P 1'
#
loop_
_entity.id
_entity.type
_entity.pdbx_description
1 polymer ?
#
loop_
_entity_poly.entity_id
_entity_poly.type
_entity_poly.pdbx_seq_one_letter_code
_entity_poly.pdbx_strand_id
1 'polypeptide(L)'
;MKPSAQFKNYRVQLAVLEEATSRGSRKLELFTGEDEYGNPIVEMEMQGCGRGYTPNEKFLESPKLNENMNGAVVKFDRETKQPYTAFPVSKLKC
;
A
#
# COMPACT_ATOMS: atom_id res chain seq x y z
N MET A 1 -8.64 9.19 5.89
CA MET A 1 -8.99 8.12 6.87
C MET A 1 -7.74 7.32 7.20
N LYS A 2 -7.50 6.92 8.46
CA LYS A 2 -6.33 6.11 8.84
C LYS A 2 -6.69 4.62 8.84
N PRO A 3 -6.47 3.87 7.75
CA PRO A 3 -6.71 2.42 7.78
C PRO A 3 -5.74 1.76 8.77
N SER A 4 -6.27 0.90 9.65
CA SER A 4 -5.47 -0.02 10.44
C SER A 4 -5.30 -1.29 9.63
N ALA A 5 -4.11 -1.50 9.09
CA ALA A 5 -3.79 -2.59 8.20
C ALA A 5 -2.36 -3.10 8.46
N GLN A 6 -2.17 -4.40 8.33
CA GLN A 6 -0.88 -5.06 8.51
C GLN A 6 -0.65 -6.11 7.43
N PHE A 7 0.60 -6.26 7.01
CA PHE A 7 0.97 -7.39 6.15
C PHE A 7 0.77 -8.71 6.89
N LYS A 8 0.52 -9.80 6.13
CA LYS A 8 0.36 -11.13 6.73
C LYS A 8 1.63 -11.61 7.42
N ASN A 9 2.80 -11.23 6.88
CA ASN A 9 4.10 -11.55 7.43
C ASN A 9 5.17 -10.61 6.84
N TYR A 10 6.37 -10.68 7.42
CA TYR A 10 7.51 -9.85 7.00
C TYR A 10 7.99 -10.14 5.57
N ARG A 11 7.82 -11.37 5.06
CA ARG A 11 8.25 -11.75 3.70
C ARG A 11 7.43 -11.02 2.65
N VAL A 12 6.13 -10.93 2.86
CA VAL A 12 5.24 -10.17 1.97
C VAL A 12 5.60 -8.68 2.00
N GLN A 13 5.86 -8.13 3.19
CA GLN A 13 6.31 -6.74 3.30
C GLN A 13 7.61 -6.48 2.53
N LEU A 14 8.58 -7.40 2.65
CA LEU A 14 9.85 -7.30 1.93
C LEU A 14 9.63 -7.36 0.41
N ALA A 15 8.82 -8.31 -0.07
CA ALA A 15 8.51 -8.44 -1.49
C ALA A 15 7.84 -7.18 -2.06
N VAL A 16 6.93 -6.55 -1.31
CA VAL A 16 6.32 -5.25 -1.70
C VAL A 16 7.37 -4.15 -1.81
N LEU A 17 8.30 -4.06 -0.86
CA LEU A 17 9.37 -3.05 -0.89
C LEU A 17 10.34 -3.28 -2.05
N GLU A 18 10.73 -4.53 -2.32
CA GLU A 18 11.57 -4.90 -3.46
C GLU A 18 10.89 -4.58 -4.79
N GLU A 19 9.61 -4.91 -4.93
CA GLU A 19 8.83 -4.60 -6.12
C GLU A 19 8.76 -3.09 -6.37
N ALA A 20 8.54 -2.29 -5.31
CA ALA A 20 8.47 -0.84 -5.42
C ALA A 20 9.82 -0.17 -5.73
N THR A 21 10.90 -0.63 -5.12
CA THR A 21 12.24 -0.02 -5.26
C THR A 21 12.97 -0.45 -6.53
N SER A 22 12.69 -1.65 -7.06
CA SER A 22 13.32 -2.18 -8.27
C SER A 22 12.79 -1.58 -9.58
N ARG A 23 11.74 -0.77 -9.54
CA ARG A 23 11.07 -0.22 -10.74
C ARG A 23 12.01 0.54 -11.65
N GLY A 24 12.90 1.36 -11.08
CA GLY A 24 13.91 2.11 -11.84
C GLY A 24 14.87 1.21 -12.60
N SER A 25 15.37 0.15 -11.96
CA SER A 25 16.23 -0.85 -12.59
C SER A 25 15.51 -1.60 -13.72
N ARG A 26 14.19 -1.76 -13.62
CA ARG A 26 13.33 -2.39 -14.63
C ARG A 26 12.86 -1.44 -15.74
N LYS A 27 13.33 -0.18 -15.76
CA LYS A 27 12.90 0.87 -16.71
C LYS A 27 11.39 1.13 -16.69
N LEU A 28 10.75 0.94 -15.52
CA LEU A 28 9.36 1.29 -15.28
C LEU A 28 9.28 2.71 -14.72
N GLU A 29 8.09 3.33 -14.81
CA GLU A 29 7.82 4.57 -14.09
C GLU A 29 8.06 4.37 -12.59
N LEU A 30 8.87 5.25 -12.00
CA LEU A 30 9.34 5.12 -10.62
C LEU A 30 8.19 5.12 -9.61
N PHE A 31 7.15 5.91 -9.87
CA PHE A 31 5.99 6.10 -9.02
C PHE A 31 4.73 5.88 -9.85
N THR A 32 3.66 5.43 -9.22
CA THR A 32 2.35 5.25 -9.87
C THR A 32 1.38 6.39 -9.54
N GLY A 33 1.76 7.29 -8.64
CA GLY A 33 0.94 8.43 -8.25
C GLY A 33 1.53 9.20 -7.08
N GLU A 34 0.69 10.01 -6.45
CA GLU A 34 1.01 10.80 -5.25
C GLU A 34 -0.08 10.61 -4.19
N ASP A 35 0.30 10.73 -2.91
CA ASP A 35 -0.67 10.75 -1.81
C ASP A 35 -1.31 12.14 -1.64
N GLU A 36 -2.24 12.26 -0.67
CA GLU A 36 -2.96 13.50 -0.36
C GLU A 36 -2.05 14.68 0.04
N TYR A 37 -0.77 14.41 0.32
CA TYR A 37 0.25 15.38 0.72
C TYR A 37 1.28 15.64 -0.39
N GLY A 38 1.11 15.04 -1.58
CA GLY A 38 2.06 15.15 -2.69
C GLY A 38 3.33 14.31 -2.51
N ASN A 39 3.32 13.32 -1.62
CA ASN A 39 4.42 12.37 -1.53
C ASN A 39 4.27 11.32 -2.63
N PRO A 40 5.34 10.98 -3.37
CA PRO A 40 5.27 9.94 -4.37
C PRO A 40 4.92 8.58 -3.76
N ILE A 41 4.09 7.82 -4.48
CA ILE A 41 3.69 6.48 -4.07
C ILE A 41 3.87 5.47 -5.19
N VAL A 42 4.04 4.22 -4.80
CA VAL A 42 3.86 3.06 -5.68
C VAL A 42 2.69 2.25 -5.13
N GLU A 43 1.63 2.18 -5.92
CA GLU A 43 0.48 1.30 -5.73
C GLU A 43 0.68 0.04 -6.59
N MET A 44 0.41 -1.14 -6.03
CA MET A 44 0.57 -2.41 -6.74
C MET A 44 -0.47 -3.43 -6.29
N GLU A 45 -0.85 -4.32 -7.22
CA GLU A 45 -1.68 -5.47 -6.87
C GLU A 45 -0.80 -6.57 -6.25
N MET A 46 -1.23 -7.06 -5.09
CA MET A 46 -0.62 -8.21 -4.44
C MET A 46 -1.68 -9.00 -3.66
N GLN A 47 -2.13 -10.08 -4.28
CA GLN A 47 -3.22 -10.92 -3.76
C GLN A 47 -2.93 -11.44 -2.36
N GLY A 48 -3.87 -11.21 -1.44
CA GLY A 48 -3.79 -11.67 -0.06
C GLY A 48 -2.57 -11.17 0.70
N CYS A 49 -2.01 -10.00 0.37
CA CYS A 49 -0.80 -9.48 0.98
C CYS A 49 -0.95 -9.12 2.46
N GLY A 50 -2.17 -8.80 2.89
CA GLY A 50 -2.40 -8.32 4.24
C GLY A 50 -3.84 -8.47 4.71
N ARG A 51 -4.06 -7.95 5.90
CA ARG A 51 -5.37 -7.83 6.52
C ARG A 51 -5.52 -6.47 7.19
N GLY A 52 -6.76 -6.03 7.36
CA GLY A 52 -7.06 -4.79 8.06
C GLY A 52 -8.54 -4.48 8.05
N TYR A 53 -8.89 -3.32 8.61
CA TYR A 53 -10.27 -2.91 8.73
C TYR A 53 -10.68 -1.96 7.59
N THR A 54 -11.77 -2.29 6.91
CA THR A 54 -12.40 -1.45 5.89
C THR A 54 -13.65 -0.80 6.49
N PRO A 55 -13.92 0.48 6.19
CA PRO A 55 -15.15 1.15 6.64
C PRO A 55 -16.38 0.41 6.18
N ASN A 56 -17.39 0.45 7.03
CA ASN A 56 -18.70 -0.06 6.69
C ASN A 56 -19.61 1.15 6.44
N GLU A 57 -19.93 1.43 5.17
CA GLU A 57 -20.74 2.58 4.77
C GLU A 57 -22.11 2.61 5.44
N LYS A 58 -22.66 1.44 5.79
CA LYS A 58 -23.95 1.34 6.49
C LYS A 58 -23.83 1.52 8.01
N PHE A 59 -22.69 1.20 8.60
CA PHE A 59 -22.49 1.21 10.05
C PHE A 59 -21.08 1.72 10.38
N LEU A 60 -20.93 3.04 10.46
CA LEU A 60 -19.63 3.71 10.64
C LEU A 60 -18.87 3.24 11.89
N GLU A 61 -19.60 2.87 12.95
CA GLU A 61 -19.04 2.39 14.22
C GLU A 61 -18.58 0.92 14.17
N SER A 62 -18.95 0.18 13.12
CA SER A 62 -18.67 -1.25 12.98
C SER A 62 -17.87 -1.53 11.70
N PRO A 63 -16.55 -1.23 11.67
CA PRO A 63 -15.70 -1.54 10.52
C PRO A 63 -15.63 -3.05 10.28
N LYS A 64 -15.48 -3.46 9.03
CA LYS A 64 -15.39 -4.86 8.65
C LYS A 64 -13.93 -5.28 8.54
N LEU A 65 -13.57 -6.36 9.22
CA LEU A 65 -12.28 -7.00 9.05
C LEU A 65 -12.21 -7.62 7.64
N ASN A 66 -11.19 -7.23 6.89
CA ASN A 66 -10.82 -7.84 5.62
C ASN A 66 -9.53 -8.63 5.82
N GLU A 67 -9.62 -9.96 5.76
CA GLU A 67 -8.47 -10.87 5.91
C GLU A 67 -7.61 -10.99 4.63
N ASN A 68 -8.10 -10.48 3.51
CA ASN A 68 -7.46 -10.58 2.20
C ASN A 68 -7.46 -9.23 1.50
N MET A 69 -6.56 -8.36 1.94
CA MET A 69 -6.19 -7.16 1.20
C MET A 69 -5.35 -7.56 -0.02
N ASN A 70 -5.75 -7.09 -1.20
CA ASN A 70 -5.17 -7.52 -2.49
C ASN A 70 -4.35 -6.43 -3.18
N GLY A 71 -4.10 -5.31 -2.50
CA GLY A 71 -3.21 -4.26 -2.97
C GLY A 71 -2.23 -3.85 -1.90
N ALA A 72 -1.13 -3.23 -2.30
CA ALA A 72 -0.17 -2.62 -1.40
C ALA A 72 0.23 -1.24 -1.91
N VAL A 73 0.52 -0.35 -0.96
CA VAL A 73 1.02 1.00 -1.24
C VAL A 73 2.35 1.19 -0.51
N VAL A 74 3.34 1.69 -1.22
CA VAL A 74 4.62 2.14 -0.67
C VAL A 74 4.71 3.65 -0.85
N LYS A 75 5.01 4.37 0.24
CA LYS A 75 5.22 5.81 0.19
C LYS A 75 6.69 6.15 0.21
N PHE A 76 7.04 7.16 -0.57
CA PHE A 76 8.40 7.65 -0.72
C PHE A 76 8.50 9.08 -0.26
N ASP A 77 9.63 9.39 0.36
CA ASP A 77 9.94 10.76 0.74
C ASP A 77 10.13 11.63 -0.52
N ARG A 78 9.62 12.86 -0.46
CA ARG A 78 9.57 13.72 -1.64
C ARG A 78 10.95 14.17 -2.11
N GLU A 79 11.90 14.35 -1.19
CA GLU A 79 13.24 14.88 -1.48
C GLU A 79 14.21 13.75 -1.80
N THR A 80 14.34 12.79 -0.88
CA THR A 80 15.31 11.69 -0.95
C THR A 80 14.86 10.56 -1.88
N LYS A 81 13.56 10.49 -2.20
CA LYS A 81 12.93 9.38 -2.93
C LYS A 81 13.16 8.01 -2.27
N GLN A 82 13.42 7.98 -0.97
CA GLN A 82 13.55 6.75 -0.21
C GLN A 82 12.19 6.30 0.34
N PRO A 83 11.89 4.99 0.35
CA PRO A 83 10.67 4.49 0.95
C PRO A 83 10.72 4.65 2.47
N TYR A 84 9.67 5.23 3.06
CA TYR A 84 9.58 5.41 4.52
C TYR A 84 8.44 4.61 5.15
N THR A 85 7.46 4.15 4.37
CA THR A 85 6.40 3.26 4.86
C THR A 85 5.78 2.44 3.73
N ALA A 86 5.25 1.27 4.08
CA ALA A 86 4.49 0.40 3.20
C ALA A 86 3.32 -0.22 3.97
N PHE A 87 2.17 -0.38 3.33
CA PHE A 87 1.00 -0.98 3.95
C PHE A 87 0.07 -1.63 2.92
N PRO A 88 -0.67 -2.68 3.31
CA PRO A 88 -1.67 -3.29 2.45
C PRO A 88 -2.95 -2.43 2.39
N VAL A 89 -3.65 -2.52 1.26
CA VAL A 89 -4.91 -1.83 0.96
C VAL A 89 -5.92 -2.78 0.35
N SER A 90 -7.21 -2.54 0.64
CA SER A 90 -8.29 -3.39 0.13
C SER A 90 -8.59 -3.17 -1.35
N LYS A 91 -8.35 -1.97 -1.88
CA LYS A 91 -8.54 -1.57 -3.27
C LYS A 91 -7.44 -0.58 -3.65
N LEU A 92 -6.89 -0.70 -4.85
CA LEU A 92 -6.08 0.35 -5.45
C LEU A 92 -6.99 1.49 -5.89
N LYS A 93 -6.48 2.73 -5.91
CA LYS A 93 -7.26 3.83 -6.47
C LYS A 93 -7.23 3.67 -8.00
N CYS A 94 -8.37 3.30 -8.59
CA CYS A 94 -8.58 3.37 -10.04
C CYS A 94 -8.57 4.82 -10.52
#